data_AF-I4G7B5-F1
#
_entry.id   AF-I4G7B5-F1
#
_cell.length_a   1.000
_cell.length_b   1.000
_cell.length_c   1.000
_cell.angle_alpha   90.00
_cell.angle_beta   90.00
_cell.angle_gamma   90.00
#
_symmetry.space_group_name_H-M   'P 1'
#
loop_
_entity.id
_entity.type
_entity.pdbx_description
1 polymer ?
#
loop_
_entity_poly.entity_id
_entity_poly.type
_entity_poly.pdbx_seq_one_letter_code
_entity_poly.pdbx_strand_id
1 'polypeptide(L)'
;MSKINCPVCQRSDVEGNVCPNCETDLSSLRLLMELSPVVDNRTATNRRGLLLGLALLLLISGIFLGAIASNLFPRSLLPVSESSPVISPVGELIGPSKQLTKTVCVDGFNYRVRSGDSLSRIAQRFYGNESLLSPILEANPFLLDRLDSLEVGEKLLIPNSDKSC
;
A
#
# COMPACT_ATOMS: atom_id res chain seq x y z
N MET A 1 -25.90 33.75 -14.58
CA MET A 1 -25.65 33.15 -13.25
C MET A 1 -26.32 31.78 -13.24
N SER A 2 -25.60 30.73 -12.90
CA SER A 2 -26.13 29.36 -12.81
C SER A 2 -27.09 29.25 -11.62
N LYS A 3 -28.30 28.74 -11.88
CA LYS A 3 -29.30 28.44 -10.85
C LYS A 3 -28.87 27.19 -10.09
N ILE A 4 -28.93 27.25 -8.76
CA ILE A 4 -28.46 26.18 -7.87
C ILE A 4 -29.50 25.85 -6.81
N ASN A 5 -29.55 24.58 -6.42
CA ASN A 5 -30.45 24.13 -5.36
C ASN A 5 -29.74 24.22 -4.01
N CYS A 6 -30.40 24.82 -3.02
CA CYS A 6 -29.84 24.96 -1.68
C CYS A 6 -29.98 23.63 -0.92
N PRO A 7 -28.88 23.00 -0.44
CA PRO A 7 -28.95 21.73 0.28
C PRO A 7 -29.52 21.85 1.70
N VAL A 8 -29.50 23.05 2.29
CA VAL A 8 -29.94 23.28 3.67
C VAL A 8 -31.46 23.36 3.77
N CYS A 9 -32.10 24.13 2.88
CA CYS A 9 -33.55 24.34 2.91
C CYS A 9 -34.28 23.79 1.69
N GLN A 10 -33.60 23.08 0.80
CA GLN A 10 -34.14 22.45 -0.42
C GLN A 10 -34.81 23.43 -1.40
N ARG A 11 -34.60 24.73 -1.23
CA ARG A 11 -35.07 25.76 -2.16
C ARG A 11 -34.35 25.61 -3.50
N SER A 12 -35.11 25.46 -4.56
CA SER A 12 -34.59 25.47 -5.93
C SER A 12 -34.31 26.90 -6.41
N ASP A 13 -33.52 27.00 -7.48
CA ASP A 13 -33.37 28.22 -8.27
C ASP A 13 -32.79 29.44 -7.52
N VAL A 14 -31.79 29.23 -6.67
CA VAL A 14 -31.11 30.33 -5.98
C VAL A 14 -30.15 31.05 -6.93
N GLU A 15 -30.40 32.34 -7.18
CA GLU A 15 -29.60 33.18 -8.10
C GLU A 15 -28.45 33.92 -7.41
N GLY A 16 -28.49 34.08 -6.08
CA GLY A 16 -27.45 34.75 -5.29
C GLY A 16 -26.37 33.81 -4.73
N ASN A 17 -25.31 34.39 -4.17
CA ASN A 17 -24.31 33.64 -3.39
C ASN A 17 -24.86 33.23 -2.02
N VAL A 18 -25.82 33.98 -1.47
CA VAL A 18 -26.47 33.68 -0.19
C VAL A 18 -27.92 33.27 -0.44
N CYS A 19 -28.35 32.17 0.18
CA CYS A 19 -29.73 31.72 0.07
C CYS A 19 -30.68 32.67 0.82
N PRO A 20 -31.74 33.22 0.20
CA PRO A 20 -32.67 34.14 0.85
C PRO A 20 -33.60 33.49 1.89
N ASN A 21 -33.57 32.16 2.03
CA ASN A 21 -34.45 31.44 2.97
C ASN A 21 -33.72 31.01 4.25
N CYS A 22 -32.48 30.57 4.14
CA CYS A 22 -31.70 30.02 5.27
C CYS A 22 -30.31 30.65 5.41
N GLU A 23 -30.04 31.72 4.67
CA GLU A 23 -28.81 32.53 4.73
C GLU A 23 -27.50 31.75 4.53
N THR A 24 -27.58 30.53 3.99
CA THR A 24 -26.41 29.70 3.68
C THR A 24 -25.64 30.29 2.51
N ASP A 25 -24.32 30.40 2.65
CA ASP A 25 -23.40 30.77 1.57
C ASP A 25 -23.17 29.58 0.62
N LEU A 26 -23.43 29.81 -0.66
CA LEU A 26 -23.35 28.86 -1.76
C LEU A 26 -22.17 29.17 -2.69
N SER A 27 -21.30 30.12 -2.33
CA SER A 27 -20.13 30.51 -3.12
C SER A 27 -19.21 29.32 -3.42
N SER A 28 -18.96 28.45 -2.44
CA SER A 28 -18.14 27.24 -2.62
C SER A 28 -18.78 26.25 -3.60
N LEU A 29 -20.10 26.10 -3.57
CA LEU A 29 -20.82 25.21 -4.49
C LEU A 29 -20.71 25.71 -5.93
N ARG A 30 -20.74 27.03 -6.16
CA ARG A 30 -20.51 27.64 -7.48
C ARG A 30 -19.10 27.39 -8.00
N LEU A 31 -18.11 27.58 -7.13
CA LEU A 31 -16.71 27.34 -7.46
C LEU A 31 -16.48 25.88 -7.88
N LEU A 32 -17.17 24.93 -7.23
CA LEU A 32 -17.12 23.52 -7.60
C LEU A 32 -17.76 23.22 -8.97
N MET A 33 -18.80 23.95 -9.39
CA MET A 33 -19.39 23.79 -10.73
C MET A 33 -18.60 24.49 -11.83
N GLU A 34 -17.84 25.52 -11.49
CA GLU A 34 -16.94 26.23 -12.41
C GLU A 34 -15.67 25.41 -12.72
N LEU A 35 -15.36 24.40 -11.91
CA LEU A 35 -14.28 23.47 -12.19
C LEU A 35 -14.64 22.67 -13.45
N SER A 36 -14.07 23.09 -14.57
CA SER A 36 -14.12 22.34 -15.83
C SER A 36 -13.70 20.90 -15.57
N PRO A 37 -14.48 19.87 -15.95
CA PRO A 37 -14.05 18.50 -15.79
C PRO A 37 -12.78 18.34 -16.63
N VAL A 38 -11.68 17.96 -15.98
CA VAL A 38 -10.47 17.51 -16.70
C VAL A 38 -10.92 16.31 -17.52
N VAL A 39 -11.13 16.53 -18.82
CA VAL A 39 -11.38 15.48 -19.79
C VAL A 39 -10.09 14.67 -19.84
N ASP A 40 -10.09 13.58 -19.08
CA ASP A 40 -8.97 12.65 -19.00
C ASP A 40 -8.93 11.91 -20.35
N ASN A 41 -8.28 12.54 -21.34
CA ASN A 41 -7.98 11.96 -22.65
C ASN A 41 -6.91 10.88 -22.49
N ARG A 42 -7.23 9.84 -21.72
CA ARG A 42 -6.46 8.59 -21.75
C ARG A 42 -6.73 7.98 -23.11
N THR A 43 -5.89 8.35 -24.07
CA THR A 43 -5.77 7.66 -25.34
C THR A 43 -5.54 6.19 -25.02
N ALA A 44 -6.59 5.40 -25.16
CA ALA A 44 -6.55 3.95 -25.07
C ALA A 44 -5.85 3.40 -26.32
N THR A 45 -4.63 3.86 -26.59
CA THR A 45 -3.80 3.38 -27.70
C THR A 45 -3.09 2.11 -27.27
N ASN A 46 -3.69 0.99 -27.65
CA ASN A 46 -3.04 -0.27 -28.03
C ASN A 46 -1.90 -0.82 -27.13
N ARG A 47 -2.06 -0.77 -25.81
CA ARG A 47 -1.17 -1.53 -24.88
C ARG A 47 -1.14 -3.03 -25.19
N ARG A 48 -2.25 -3.60 -25.69
CA ARG A 48 -2.33 -5.02 -26.07
C ARG A 48 -1.41 -5.35 -27.25
N GLY A 49 -1.37 -4.53 -28.30
CA GLY A 49 -0.45 -4.73 -29.43
C GLY A 49 1.02 -4.57 -29.06
N LEU A 50 1.35 -3.61 -28.19
CA LEU A 50 2.73 -3.42 -27.71
C LEU A 50 3.21 -4.59 -26.84
N LEU A 51 2.34 -5.10 -25.95
CA LEU A 51 2.66 -6.26 -25.11
C LEU A 51 2.83 -7.54 -25.95
N LEU A 52 1.96 -7.76 -26.95
CA LEU A 52 2.11 -8.89 -27.88
C LEU A 52 3.40 -8.78 -28.71
N GLY A 53 3.75 -7.57 -29.17
CA GLY A 53 5.01 -7.34 -29.89
C GLY A 53 6.26 -7.60 -29.05
N LEU A 54 6.30 -7.11 -27.80
CA LEU A 54 7.39 -7.39 -26.86
C LEU A 54 7.50 -8.88 -26.53
N ALA A 55 6.36 -9.56 -26.30
CA ALA A 55 6.35 -11.00 -26.04
C ALA A 55 6.91 -11.80 -27.21
N LEU A 56 6.55 -11.45 -28.46
CA LEU A 56 7.06 -12.13 -29.65
C LEU A 56 8.57 -11.91 -29.84
N LEU A 57 9.08 -10.70 -29.58
CA LEU A 57 10.51 -10.39 -29.63
C LEU A 57 11.33 -11.21 -28.61
N LEU A 58 10.84 -11.34 -27.38
CA LEU A 58 11.49 -12.14 -26.34
C LEU A 58 11.47 -13.64 -26.66
N LEU A 59 10.39 -14.12 -27.27
CA LEU A 59 10.27 -15.51 -27.70
C LEU A 59 11.28 -15.82 -28.81
N ILE A 60 11.39 -14.94 -29.81
CA ILE A 60 12.33 -15.09 -30.93
C ILE A 60 13.78 -15.01 -30.44
N SER A 61 14.12 -14.06 -29.55
CA SER A 61 15.47 -13.95 -29.00
C SER A 61 15.85 -15.17 -28.15
N GLY A 62 14.92 -15.69 -27.34
CA GLY A 62 15.11 -16.91 -26.55
C GLY A 62 15.39 -18.15 -27.41
N ILE A 63 14.68 -18.33 -28.53
CA ILE A 63 14.93 -19.45 -29.46
C ILE A 63 16.32 -19.33 -30.11
N PHE A 64 16.72 -18.11 -30.50
CA PHE A 64 18.04 -17.87 -31.12
C PHE A 64 19.20 -18.11 -30.15
N LEU A 65 19.08 -17.68 -28.89
CA LEU A 65 20.10 -17.96 -27.86
C LEU A 65 20.12 -19.44 -27.45
N GLY A 66 18.96 -20.11 -27.44
CA GLY A 66 18.84 -21.52 -27.10
C GLY A 66 19.51 -22.47 -28.10
N ALA A 67 19.48 -22.14 -29.40
CA ALA A 67 20.07 -22.97 -30.45
C ALA A 67 21.62 -22.96 -30.49
N ILE A 68 22.27 -22.01 -29.81
CA ILE A 68 23.74 -21.91 -29.76
C ILE A 68 24.33 -22.71 -28.59
N ALA A 69 23.58 -22.89 -27.49
CA ALA A 69 24.06 -23.57 -26.29
C ALA A 69 24.18 -25.10 -26.45
N SER A 70 23.46 -25.71 -27.39
CA SER A 70 23.48 -27.17 -27.60
C SER A 70 24.78 -27.71 -28.19
N ASN A 71 25.65 -26.83 -28.73
CA ASN A 71 26.91 -27.23 -29.35
C ASN A 71 28.16 -26.93 -28.49
N LEU A 72 28.02 -26.31 -27.31
CA LEU A 72 29.16 -25.82 -26.52
C LEU A 72 29.26 -26.35 -25.08
N PHE A 73 28.28 -27.10 -24.57
CA PHE A 73 28.33 -27.67 -23.22
C PHE A 73 28.44 -29.20 -23.23
N PRO A 74 29.65 -29.78 -23.22
CA PRO A 74 29.81 -31.17 -22.82
C PRO A 74 29.35 -31.35 -21.37
N ARG A 75 28.60 -32.42 -21.13
CA ARG A 75 28.00 -32.77 -19.84
C ARG A 75 29.10 -33.19 -18.86
N SER A 76 29.71 -32.22 -18.19
CA SER A 76 30.65 -32.47 -17.09
C SER A 76 29.87 -33.00 -15.89
N LEU A 77 29.76 -34.32 -15.79
CA LEU A 77 29.40 -34.97 -14.53
C LEU A 77 30.57 -34.78 -13.56
N LEU A 78 30.51 -33.74 -12.73
CA LEU A 78 31.36 -33.66 -11.55
C LEU A 78 30.71 -34.45 -10.41
N PRO A 79 31.49 -35.21 -9.64
CA PRO A 79 30.99 -36.02 -8.55
C PRO A 79 30.46 -35.10 -7.45
N VAL A 80 29.22 -35.30 -7.04
CA VAL A 80 28.66 -34.69 -5.84
C VAL A 80 29.46 -35.23 -4.65
N SER A 81 30.34 -34.40 -4.11
CA SER A 81 30.99 -34.66 -2.84
C SER A 81 29.93 -34.44 -1.75
N GLU A 82 29.39 -35.56 -1.29
CA GLU A 82 28.35 -35.68 -0.29
C GLU A 82 28.89 -35.28 1.09
N SER A 83 28.82 -34.00 1.43
CA SER A 83 28.97 -33.53 2.81
C SER A 83 27.59 -33.43 3.46
N SER A 84 27.18 -34.51 4.11
CA SER A 84 25.98 -34.60 4.95
C SER A 84 25.88 -33.45 5.96
N PRO A 85 24.68 -32.86 6.18
CA PRO A 85 24.45 -32.04 7.35
C PRO A 85 24.26 -32.95 8.57
N VAL A 86 25.20 -32.88 9.52
CA VAL A 86 25.03 -33.46 10.85
C VAL A 86 23.94 -32.68 11.57
N ILE A 87 22.76 -33.29 11.68
CA ILE A 87 21.67 -32.84 12.54
C ILE A 87 22.07 -33.21 13.98
N SER A 88 22.52 -32.22 14.76
CA SER A 88 22.63 -32.37 16.21
C SER A 88 21.25 -32.26 16.87
N PRO A 89 20.94 -33.12 17.85
CA PRO A 89 19.65 -33.09 18.53
C PRO A 89 19.55 -31.88 19.47
N VAL A 90 18.37 -31.29 19.45
CA VAL A 90 17.90 -30.19 20.30
C VAL A 90 18.05 -30.58 21.78
N GLY A 91 18.97 -29.90 22.46
CA GLY A 91 19.09 -29.90 23.91
C GLY A 91 18.14 -28.88 24.51
N GLU A 92 17.07 -29.41 25.09
CA GLU A 92 16.15 -28.79 26.02
C GLU A 92 16.85 -27.96 27.10
N LEU A 93 16.46 -26.69 27.25
CA LEU A 93 16.49 -26.00 28.55
C LEU A 93 15.20 -25.21 28.74
N ILE A 94 14.25 -25.92 29.35
CA ILE A 94 13.18 -25.35 30.16
C ILE A 94 13.81 -24.46 31.23
N GLY A 95 13.39 -23.19 31.27
CA GLY A 95 13.59 -22.32 32.41
C GLY A 95 12.32 -21.46 32.62
N PRO A 96 11.65 -21.53 33.78
CA PRO A 96 10.54 -20.64 34.08
C PRO A 96 11.12 -19.28 34.53
N SER A 97 11.34 -18.37 33.58
CA SER A 97 11.64 -16.98 33.93
C SER A 97 10.34 -16.29 34.37
N LYS A 98 10.12 -16.26 35.68
CA LYS A 98 9.30 -15.23 36.32
C LYS A 98 9.93 -13.87 36.02
N GLN A 99 9.51 -13.24 34.93
CA GLN A 99 9.76 -11.82 34.71
C GLN A 99 8.41 -11.09 34.69
N LEU A 100 8.17 -10.41 35.80
CA LEU A 100 7.11 -9.41 35.95
C LEU A 100 7.45 -8.23 35.03
N THR A 101 7.06 -8.32 33.76
CA THR A 101 7.14 -7.19 32.81
C THR A 101 5.75 -6.92 32.29
N LYS A 102 5.13 -5.89 32.88
CA LYS A 102 3.96 -5.13 32.42
C LYS A 102 3.44 -5.62 31.07
N THR A 103 2.40 -6.45 31.08
CA THR A 103 1.62 -6.79 29.90
C THR A 103 1.02 -5.49 29.38
N VAL A 104 1.73 -4.82 28.48
CA VAL A 104 1.13 -3.83 27.59
C VAL A 104 0.27 -4.67 26.67
N CYS A 105 -1.04 -4.62 26.87
CA CYS A 105 -1.94 -5.08 25.84
C CYS A 105 -1.76 -4.17 24.64
N VAL A 106 -0.97 -4.62 23.68
CA VAL A 106 -1.09 -4.11 22.32
C VAL A 106 -2.24 -4.90 21.72
N ASP A 107 -3.48 -4.53 22.09
CA ASP A 107 -4.61 -4.92 21.28
C ASP A 107 -4.50 -4.17 19.94
N GLY A 108 -4.71 -4.88 18.84
CA GLY A 108 -4.39 -4.39 17.51
C GLY A 108 -4.47 -5.49 16.46
N PHE A 109 -4.19 -5.13 15.21
CA PHE A 109 -4.28 -6.05 14.09
C PHE A 109 -3.08 -5.94 13.15
N ASN A 110 -2.85 -6.99 12.37
CA ASN A 110 -1.79 -7.01 11.37
C ASN A 110 -2.30 -6.43 10.05
N TYR A 111 -1.72 -5.32 9.62
CA TYR A 111 -1.96 -4.72 8.32
C TYR A 111 -0.90 -5.19 7.31
N ARG A 112 -1.31 -5.46 6.07
CA ARG A 112 -0.38 -5.72 4.97
C ARG A 112 -0.27 -4.48 4.10
N VAL A 113 0.95 -3.95 3.99
CA VAL A 113 1.29 -2.77 3.18
C VAL A 113 0.92 -3.04 1.72
N ARG A 114 0.29 -2.04 1.09
CA ARG A 114 -0.11 -2.05 -0.32
C ARG A 114 0.67 -1.00 -1.09
N SER A 115 0.68 -1.13 -2.42
CA SER A 115 1.31 -0.15 -3.30
C SER A 115 0.69 1.24 -3.09
N GLY A 116 1.52 2.24 -2.83
CA GLY A 116 1.10 3.63 -2.59
C GLY A 116 0.74 3.95 -1.14
N ASP A 117 0.92 3.01 -0.21
CA ASP A 117 0.83 3.28 1.22
C ASP A 117 2.04 4.11 1.69
N SER A 118 1.81 4.96 2.68
CA SER A 118 2.82 5.63 3.48
C SER A 118 2.41 5.54 4.95
N LEU A 119 3.35 5.71 5.89
CA LEU A 119 3.02 5.70 7.32
C LEU A 119 1.95 6.74 7.68
N SER A 120 2.04 7.94 7.10
CA SER A 120 1.03 9.00 7.26
C SER A 120 -0.36 8.57 6.77
N ARG A 121 -0.46 7.94 5.59
CA ARG A 121 -1.74 7.45 5.05
C ARG A 121 -2.32 6.31 5.87
N ILE A 122 -1.46 5.41 6.36
CA ILE A 122 -1.86 4.32 7.26
C ILE A 122 -2.39 4.91 8.57
N ALA A 123 -1.69 5.88 9.15
CA ALA A 123 -2.12 6.57 10.37
C ALA A 123 -3.44 7.33 10.17
N GLN A 124 -3.59 8.06 9.07
CA GLN A 124 -4.85 8.73 8.72
C GLN A 124 -6.02 7.74 8.60
N ARG A 125 -5.76 6.57 8.01
CA ARG A 125 -6.78 5.56 7.80
C ARG A 125 -7.27 4.93 9.09
N PHE A 126 -6.37 4.65 10.03
CA PHE A 126 -6.70 3.88 11.23
C PHE A 126 -6.88 4.74 12.49
N TYR A 127 -6.26 5.91 12.55
CA TYR A 127 -6.36 6.85 13.67
C TYR A 127 -7.03 8.18 13.30
N GLY A 128 -7.38 8.39 12.03
CA GLY A 128 -7.99 9.64 11.56
C GLY A 128 -7.03 10.84 11.53
N ASN A 129 -5.74 10.63 11.79
CA ASN A 129 -4.74 11.68 11.86
C ASN A 129 -3.38 11.20 11.30
N GLU A 130 -2.92 11.83 10.23
CA GLU A 130 -1.62 11.58 9.58
C GLU A 130 -0.40 11.74 10.50
N SER A 131 -0.50 12.56 11.56
CA SER A 131 0.60 12.82 12.50
C SER A 131 0.71 11.77 13.62
N LEU A 132 -0.26 10.87 13.77
CA LEU A 132 -0.24 9.81 14.80
C LEU A 132 0.61 8.60 14.36
N LEU A 133 1.91 8.84 14.13
CA LEU A 133 2.86 7.81 13.74
C LEU A 133 3.45 7.05 14.93
N SER A 134 3.55 7.71 16.11
CA SER A 134 4.22 7.14 17.29
C SER A 134 3.71 5.76 17.68
N PRO A 135 2.39 5.47 17.74
CA PRO A 135 1.90 4.14 18.10
C PRO A 135 2.33 3.06 17.08
N ILE A 136 2.41 3.42 15.80
CA ILE A 136 2.83 2.50 14.73
C ILE A 136 4.32 2.22 14.84
N LEU A 137 5.14 3.24 15.09
CA LEU A 137 6.59 3.10 15.22
C LEU A 137 6.98 2.35 16.50
N GLU A 138 6.29 2.60 17.62
CA GLU A 138 6.47 1.87 18.87
C GLU A 138 6.14 0.37 18.72
N ALA A 139 5.09 0.05 17.96
CA ALA A 139 4.70 -1.33 17.68
C ALA A 139 5.58 -2.02 16.62
N ASN A 140 6.29 -1.25 15.78
CA ASN A 140 7.10 -1.75 14.66
C ASN A 140 8.50 -1.10 14.66
N PRO A 141 9.37 -1.43 15.64
CA PRO A 141 10.65 -0.76 15.82
C PRO A 141 11.63 -0.95 14.64
N PHE A 142 11.43 -1.97 13.81
CA PHE A 142 12.21 -2.18 12.58
C PHE A 142 11.98 -1.10 11.52
N LEU A 143 10.95 -0.26 11.66
CA LEU A 143 10.70 0.88 10.77
C LEU A 143 11.50 2.13 11.13
N LEU A 144 12.15 2.18 12.30
CA LEU A 144 12.86 3.38 12.78
C LEU A 144 13.99 3.82 11.85
N ASP A 145 14.60 2.90 11.13
CA ASP A 145 15.67 3.19 10.16
C ASP A 145 15.14 3.55 8.76
N ARG A 146 13.81 3.41 8.52
CA ARG A 146 13.21 3.52 7.17
C ARG A 146 11.78 4.07 7.16
N LEU A 147 11.54 5.21 7.79
CA LEU A 147 10.19 5.81 7.91
C LEU A 147 9.48 6.04 6.55
N ASP A 148 10.24 6.36 5.50
CA ASP A 148 9.70 6.68 4.18
C ASP A 148 9.68 5.48 3.21
N SER A 149 10.18 4.32 3.65
CA SER A 149 10.33 3.15 2.79
C SER A 149 9.59 1.96 3.39
N LEU A 150 8.33 1.81 2.98
CA LEU A 150 7.52 0.63 3.28
C LEU A 150 7.59 -0.35 2.10
N GLU A 151 7.75 -1.63 2.41
CA GLU A 151 7.80 -2.68 1.40
C GLU A 151 6.39 -3.21 1.13
N VAL A 152 5.99 -3.32 -0.14
CA VAL A 152 4.67 -3.85 -0.49
C VAL A 152 4.56 -5.32 -0.04
N GLY A 153 3.52 -5.64 0.73
CA GLY A 153 3.28 -6.97 1.30
C GLY A 153 3.84 -7.16 2.72
N GLU A 154 4.64 -6.21 3.21
CA GLU A 154 5.15 -6.15 4.58
C GLU A 154 3.98 -6.14 5.58
N LYS A 155 4.17 -6.84 6.71
CA LYS A 155 3.18 -6.90 7.79
C LYS A 155 3.55 -5.90 8.87
N LEU A 156 2.64 -4.98 9.16
CA LEU A 156 2.75 -4.00 10.23
C LEU A 156 1.72 -4.29 11.31
N LEU A 157 2.14 -4.25 12.57
CA LEU A 157 1.22 -4.26 13.71
C LEU A 157 0.62 -2.87 13.88
N ILE A 158 -0.70 -2.74 13.79
CA ILE A 158 -1.41 -1.48 14.01
C ILE A 158 -2.17 -1.60 15.34
N PRO A 159 -1.71 -0.92 16.40
CA PRO A 159 -2.42 -0.89 17.68
C PRO A 159 -3.80 -0.25 17.56
N ASN A 160 -4.76 -0.72 18.36
CA ASN A 160 -6.04 -0.04 18.53
C ASN A 160 -5.82 1.30 19.25
N SER A 161 -6.62 2.31 18.91
CA SER A 161 -6.59 3.63 19.55
C SER A 161 -7.02 3.57 21.01
N ASP A 162 -7.86 2.59 21.35
CA ASP A 162 -8.40 2.42 22.67
C ASP A 162 -7.43 1.61 23.51
N LYS A 163 -6.77 2.27 24.46
CA LYS A 163 -5.91 1.63 25.48
C LYS A 163 -6.76 0.89 26.52
N SER A 164 -7.70 0.08 26.09
CA SER A 164 -8.57 -0.70 26.96
C SER A 164 -7.97 -2.08 27.19
N CYS A 165 -6.98 -2.08 28.07
CA CYS A 165 -6.74 -3.17 29.02
C CYS A 165 -6.76 -2.58 30.42
#